data_AF-A0A6J5FZG4-F1
#
_entry.id   AF-A0A6J5FZG4-F1
#
_cell.length_a   1.000
_cell.length_b   1.000
_cell.length_c   1.000
_cell.angle_alpha   90.00
_cell.angle_beta   90.00
_cell.angle_gamma   90.00
#
_symmetry.space_group_name_H-M   'P 1'
#
loop_
_entity.id
_entity.type
_entity.pdbx_description
1 polymer ?
#
loop_
_entity_poly.entity_id
_entity_poly.type
_entity_poly.pdbx_seq_one_letter_code
_entity_poly.pdbx_strand_id
1 'polypeptide(L)'
;MRLSQFISNEKEAILAEWESFAATLLPAAQGMTSLELRDHAGQILEAIASDLTMPQTIQAQIDKWRGLAPALERAGNGRAD
;
A
#
# COMPACT_ATOMS: atom_id res chain seq x y z
N MET A 1 -7.35 -5.41 -17.95
CA MET A 1 -7.45 -5.09 -16.51
C MET A 1 -6.32 -4.13 -16.17
N ARG A 2 -6.59 -3.02 -15.47
CA ARG A 2 -5.52 -2.12 -14.98
C ARG A 2 -4.92 -2.68 -13.69
N LEU A 3 -3.64 -2.38 -13.41
CA LEU A 3 -2.96 -2.86 -12.22
C LEU A 3 -3.67 -2.44 -10.91
N SER A 4 -4.19 -1.21 -10.84
CA SER A 4 -4.98 -0.76 -9.69
C SER A 4 -6.21 -1.64 -9.45
N GLN A 5 -6.93 -2.01 -10.51
CA GLN A 5 -8.10 -2.89 -10.43
C GLN A 5 -7.71 -4.30 -10.00
N PHE A 6 -6.58 -4.82 -10.48
CA PHE A 6 -6.06 -6.10 -10.05
C PHE A 6 -5.74 -6.12 -8.55
N ILE A 7 -5.01 -5.11 -8.08
CA ILE A 7 -4.64 -5.00 -6.66
C ILE A 7 -5.88 -4.92 -5.77
N SER A 8 -6.89 -4.14 -6.16
CA SER A 8 -8.13 -4.03 -5.39
C SER A 8 -8.95 -5.31 -5.40
N ASN A 9 -9.07 -5.99 -6.54
CA ASN A 9 -9.89 -7.20 -6.68
C ASN A 9 -9.24 -8.42 -6.02
N GLU A 10 -7.92 -8.54 -6.10
CA GLU A 10 -7.15 -9.68 -5.59
C GLU A 10 -6.49 -9.39 -4.24
N LYS A 11 -6.89 -8.31 -3.56
CA LYS A 11 -6.25 -7.83 -2.32
C LYS A 11 -6.07 -8.94 -1.29
N GLU A 12 -7.11 -9.74 -1.03
CA GLU A 12 -7.05 -10.81 -0.03
C GLU A 12 -6.10 -11.95 -0.43
N ALA A 13 -6.04 -12.30 -1.72
CA ALA A 13 -5.10 -13.30 -2.22
C ALA A 13 -3.65 -12.81 -2.09
N ILE A 14 -3.40 -11.54 -2.42
CA ILE A 14 -2.08 -10.92 -2.26
C ILE A 14 -1.68 -10.88 -0.78
N LEU A 15 -2.61 -10.54 0.12
CA LEU A 15 -2.35 -10.51 1.56
C LEU A 15 -2.06 -11.89 2.15
N ALA A 16 -2.75 -12.93 1.66
CA ALA A 16 -2.49 -14.31 2.09
C ALA A 16 -1.08 -14.78 1.69
N GLU A 17 -0.66 -14.50 0.46
CA GLU A 17 0.70 -14.82 -0.01
C GLU A 17 1.77 -14.00 0.72
N TRP A 18 1.49 -12.71 0.97
CA TRP A 18 2.36 -11.85 1.78
C TRP A 18 2.55 -12.41 3.18
N GLU A 19 1.46 -12.78 3.85
CA GLU A 19 1.50 -13.37 5.20
C GLU A 19 2.31 -14.65 5.22
N SER A 20 2.06 -15.56 4.27
CA SER A 20 2.78 -16.82 4.12
C SER A 20 4.29 -16.59 4.00
N PHE A 21 4.70 -15.64 3.16
CA PHE A 21 6.10 -15.27 2.99
C PHE A 21 6.67 -14.61 4.26
N ALA A 22 5.99 -13.62 4.83
CA ALA A 22 6.46 -12.88 5.99
C ALA A 22 6.64 -13.77 7.21
N ALA A 23 5.76 -14.76 7.41
CA ALA A 23 5.87 -15.76 8.47
C ALA A 23 7.16 -16.60 8.39
N THR A 24 7.82 -16.66 7.22
CA THR A 24 9.11 -17.35 7.06
C THR A 24 10.31 -16.54 7.54
N LEU A 25 10.16 -15.23 7.77
CA LEU A 25 11.27 -14.31 8.04
C LEU A 25 11.64 -14.25 9.52
N LEU A 26 12.20 -15.34 10.05
CA LEU A 26 12.70 -15.39 11.42
C LEU A 26 14.08 -14.71 11.56
N PRO A 27 14.36 -14.05 12.70
CA PRO A 27 13.52 -13.94 13.90
C PRO A 27 12.52 -12.77 13.85
N ALA A 28 12.52 -11.95 12.78
CA ALA A 28 11.70 -10.74 12.71
C ALA A 28 10.20 -11.01 12.82
N ALA A 29 9.74 -12.13 12.25
CA ALA A 29 8.35 -12.58 12.35
C ALA A 29 8.00 -13.25 13.70
N GLN A 30 8.98 -13.47 14.58
CA GLN A 30 8.75 -14.18 15.83
C GLN A 30 7.82 -13.37 16.74
N GLY A 31 6.69 -13.96 17.12
CA GLY A 31 5.70 -13.33 17.99
C GLY A 31 4.73 -12.38 17.29
N MET A 32 4.87 -12.18 15.97
CA MET A 32 3.89 -11.42 15.19
C MET A 32 2.66 -12.26 14.88
N THR A 33 1.49 -11.65 15.02
CA THR A 33 0.20 -12.24 14.63
C THR A 33 -0.05 -12.10 13.12
N SER A 34 -0.91 -12.96 12.59
CA SER A 34 -1.43 -12.86 11.22
C SER A 34 -1.92 -11.44 10.88
N LEU A 35 -2.63 -10.82 11.83
CA LEU A 35 -3.15 -9.46 11.68
C LEU A 35 -2.02 -8.43 11.53
N GLU A 36 -0.97 -8.51 12.36
CA GLU A 36 0.17 -7.59 12.29
C GLU A 36 0.98 -7.74 10.99
N LEU A 37 1.11 -8.97 10.48
CA LEU A 37 1.78 -9.23 9.21
C LEU A 37 1.00 -8.67 8.01
N ARG A 38 -0.33 -8.65 8.10
CA ARG A 38 -1.23 -8.22 7.01
C ARG A 38 -1.60 -6.75 7.05
N ASP A 39 -1.76 -6.15 8.22
CA ASP A 39 -2.27 -4.77 8.37
C ASP A 39 -1.40 -3.77 7.59
N HIS A 40 -0.07 -3.83 7.79
CA HIS A 40 0.87 -2.98 7.08
C HIS A 40 0.85 -3.21 5.56
N ALA A 41 0.78 -4.47 5.13
CA ALA A 41 0.72 -4.82 3.71
C ALA A 41 -0.56 -4.30 3.05
N GLY A 42 -1.69 -4.37 3.76
CA GLY A 42 -2.99 -3.88 3.29
C GLY A 42 -2.96 -2.39 3.00
N GLN A 43 -2.41 -1.60 3.92
CA GLN A 43 -2.27 -0.14 3.77
C GLN A 43 -1.35 0.24 2.59
N ILE A 44 -0.27 -0.52 2.39
CA ILE A 44 0.65 -0.31 1.26
C ILE A 44 -0.07 -0.59 -0.07
N LEU A 45 -0.81 -1.69 -0.17
CA LEU A 45 -1.55 -2.04 -1.38
C LEU A 45 -2.63 -1.01 -1.72
N GLU A 46 -3.34 -0.49 -0.71
CA GLU A 46 -4.32 0.58 -0.89
C GLU A 46 -3.69 1.87 -1.38
N ALA A 47 -2.57 2.28 -0.78
CA ALA A 47 -1.83 3.46 -1.22
C ALA A 47 -1.36 3.32 -2.67
N ILE A 48 -0.83 2.15 -3.05
CA ILE A 48 -0.39 1.86 -4.42
C ILE A 48 -1.60 1.88 -5.39
N ALA A 49 -2.69 1.20 -5.06
CA ALA A 49 -3.86 1.14 -5.91
C ALA A 49 -4.45 2.54 -6.13
N SER A 50 -4.52 3.37 -5.08
CA SER A 50 -4.97 4.75 -5.15
C SER A 50 -4.05 5.59 -6.04
N ASP A 51 -2.73 5.55 -5.80
CA ASP A 51 -1.76 6.30 -6.59
C ASP A 51 -1.79 5.93 -8.08
N LEU A 52 -1.96 4.65 -8.41
CA LEU A 52 -2.10 4.16 -9.79
C LEU A 52 -3.39 4.63 -10.49
N THR A 53 -4.40 5.08 -9.74
CA THR A 53 -5.63 5.67 -10.31
C THR A 53 -5.51 7.17 -10.53
N MET A 54 -4.56 7.85 -9.88
CA MET A 54 -4.39 9.29 -10.02
C MET A 54 -3.80 9.64 -11.39
N PRO A 55 -4.44 10.52 -12.18
CA PRO A 55 -3.82 11.06 -13.38
C PRO A 55 -2.54 11.81 -13.02
N GLN A 56 -1.40 11.41 -13.58
CA GLN A 56 -0.12 12.08 -13.36
C GLN A 56 0.37 12.74 -14.65
N THR A 57 0.85 13.98 -14.52
CA THR A 57 1.59 14.64 -15.60
C THR A 57 3.02 14.09 -15.66
N ILE A 58 3.70 14.28 -16.80
CA ILE A 58 5.12 13.89 -16.94
C ILE A 58 5.98 14.56 -15.85
N GLN A 59 5.70 15.83 -15.53
CA GLN A 59 6.41 16.54 -14.48
C GLN A 59 6.17 15.90 -13.10
N ALA A 60 4.91 15.56 -12.78
CA ALA A 60 4.58 14.86 -11.53
C ALA A 60 5.29 13.50 -11.41
N GLN A 61 5.42 12.78 -12.53
CA GLN A 61 6.16 11.52 -12.58
C GLN A 61 7.67 11.72 -12.33
N ILE A 62 8.27 12.75 -12.93
CA ILE A 62 9.69 13.10 -12.74
C ILE A 62 9.95 13.50 -11.29
N ASP A 63 9.10 14.34 -10.72
CA ASP A 63 9.27 14.82 -9.34
C ASP A 63 9.10 13.68 -8.34
N LYS A 64 8.14 12.78 -8.56
CA LYS A 64 7.99 11.55 -7.78
C LYS A 64 9.24 10.67 -7.83
N TRP A 65 9.81 10.46 -9.02
CA TRP A 65 11.03 9.66 -9.18
C TRP A 65 12.25 10.29 -8.50
N ARG A 66 12.27 11.61 -8.35
CA ARG A 66 13.31 12.37 -7.65
C ARG A 66 13.05 12.54 -6.15
N GLY A 67 11.93 12.02 -5.63
CA GLY A 67 11.52 12.22 -4.23
C GLY A 67 11.07 13.64 -3.90
N LEU A 68 10.70 14.43 -4.91
CA LEU A 68 10.24 15.83 -4.80
C LEU A 68 8.71 15.95 -4.88
N ALA A 69 7.99 14.83 -5.01
CA ALA A 69 6.53 14.86 -5.00
C ALA A 69 6.01 15.39 -3.64
N PRO A 70 4.95 16.22 -3.64
CA PRO A 70 4.32 16.66 -2.40
C PRO A 70 3.91 15.43 -1.57
N ALA A 71 4.13 15.49 -0.26
CA ALA A 71 3.68 14.44 0.64
C ALA A 71 2.18 14.22 0.40
N LEU A 72 1.77 12.98 0.13
CA LEU A 72 0.36 12.64 0.03
C LEU A 72 -0.27 13.08 1.36
N GLU A 73 -1.06 14.15 1.32
CA GLU A 73 -1.83 14.60 2.47
C GLU A 73 -2.70 13.42 2.86
N ARG A 74 -2.40 12.77 3.99
CA ARG A 74 -3.28 11.76 4.54
C ARG A 74 -4.60 12.47 4.77
N ALA A 75 -5.62 12.16 3.97
CA ALA A 75 -6.99 12.57 4.20
C ALA A 75 -7.52 11.85 5.45
N GLY A 76 -6.98 12.23 6.60
CA GLY A 76 -7.46 11.88 7.92
C GLY A 76 -8.60 12.82 8.27
N ASN A 77 -9.81 12.30 8.15
CA ASN A 77 -10.98 12.62 8.96
C ASN A 77 -10.76 13.67 10.07
N GLY A 78 -11.19 14.91 9.82
CA GLY A 78 -11.44 15.94 10.84
C GLY A 78 -12.91 16.34 10.78
N ARG A 79 -13.76 15.59 11.49
CA ARG A 79 -15.03 16.11 12.03
C ARG A 79 -14.73 16.76 13.39
N ALA A 80 -15.59 17.69 13.78
CA ALA A 80 -15.48 18.70 14.84
C ALA A 80 -14.65 19.89 14.35
N ASP A 81 -15.22 21.08 14.16
CA ASP A 81 -16.16 21.81 15.03
C ASP A 81 -17.19 22.67 14.27
#